data_AF-A0A2K3K4X1-F1
#
_entry.id   AF-A0A2K3K4X1-F1
#
_cell.length_a   1.000
_cell.length_b   1.000
_cell.length_c   1.000
_cell.angle_alpha   90.00
_cell.angle_beta   90.00
_cell.angle_gamma   90.00
#
_symmetry.space_group_name_H-M   'P 1'
#
loop_
_entity.id
_entity.type
_entity.pdbx_description
1 polymer ?
#
loop_
_entity_poly.entity_id
_entity_poly.type
_entity_poly.pdbx_seq_one_letter_code
_entity_poly.pdbx_strand_id
1 'polypeptide(L)' 'MQEPFECYNMSDIEAGLGLKRKHLIAISLLVGNDHDLSGVQGIGLDSALRFVQAFSEDDVLN' A
#
# COMPACT_ATOMS: atom_id res chain seq x y z
N MET A 1 20.85 1.04 25.56
CA MET A 1 20.07 2.09 24.88
C MET A 1 18.86 1.39 24.28
N GLN A 2 17.65 1.87 24.51
CA GLN A 2 16.45 1.33 23.89
C GLN A 2 16.38 1.86 22.45
N GLU A 3 16.03 1.02 21.49
CA GLU A 3 15.79 1.49 20.12
C GLU A 3 14.63 2.48 20.12
N PRO A 4 14.73 3.58 19.34
CA PRO A 4 13.64 4.53 19.22
C PRO A 4 12.40 3.85 18.62
N PHE A 5 11.23 4.20 19.14
CA PHE A 5 9.96 3.72 18.58
C PHE A 5 9.67 4.42 17.25
N GLU A 6 9.46 3.65 16.20
CA GLU A 6 9.01 4.16 14.91
C GLU A 6 7.50 4.39 14.95
N CYS A 7 7.07 5.63 14.69
CA CYS A 7 5.67 6.02 14.67
C CYS A 7 5.30 6.51 13.27
N TYR A 8 4.21 5.96 12.72
CA TYR A 8 3.69 6.36 11.42
C TYR A 8 2.27 6.90 11.58
N ASN A 9 2.07 8.16 11.22
CA ASN A 9 0.74 8.75 11.19
C ASN A 9 0.13 8.58 9.80
N MET A 10 -1.10 8.07 9.77
CA MET A 10 -1.83 7.87 8.52
C MET A 10 -1.99 9.19 7.74
N SER A 11 -2.21 10.33 8.41
CA SER A 11 -2.32 11.62 7.72
C SER A 11 -1.06 11.98 6.94
N ASP A 12 0.11 11.64 7.49
CA ASP A 12 1.40 11.96 6.89
C ASP A 12 1.68 11.02 5.73
N ILE A 13 1.29 9.75 5.85
CA ILE A 13 1.35 8.77 4.75
C ILE A 13 0.48 9.21 3.58
N GLU A 14 -0.77 9.59 3.83
CA GLU A 14 -1.68 10.04 2.77
C GLU A 14 -1.16 11.30 2.09
N ALA A 15 -0.68 12.28 2.86
CA ALA A 15 -0.12 13.51 2.31
C ALA A 15 1.18 13.29 1.54
N GLY A 16 2.05 12.39 2.01
CA GLY A 16 3.34 12.10 1.40
C GLY A 16 3.25 11.24 0.14
N LEU A 17 2.30 10.30 0.08
CA LEU A 17 2.14 9.38 -1.05
C LEU A 17 1.04 9.81 -2.03
N GLY A 18 0.11 10.68 -1.61
CA GLY A 18 -1.11 10.99 -2.38
C GLY A 18 -2.08 9.81 -2.46
N LEU A 19 -1.90 8.79 -1.63
CA LEU A 19 -2.71 7.57 -1.61
C LEU A 19 -3.70 7.59 -0.45
N LYS A 20 -4.82 6.92 -0.66
CA LYS A 20 -5.88 6.74 0.33
C LYS A 20 -5.97 5.30 0.81
N ARG A 21 -6.85 5.04 1.80
CA ARG A 21 -6.96 3.73 2.45
C ARG A 21 -7.12 2.58 1.46
N LYS A 22 -8.05 2.68 0.50
CA LYS A 22 -8.28 1.57 -0.46
C LYS A 22 -7.07 1.32 -1.37
N HIS A 23 -6.32 2.37 -1.72
CA HIS A 23 -5.08 2.23 -2.48
C HIS A 23 -4.03 1.41 -1.71
N LEU A 24 -3.82 1.71 -0.43
CA LEU A 24 -2.84 0.97 0.39
C LEU A 24 -3.25 -0.49 0.61
N ILE A 25 -4.56 -0.75 0.75
CA ILE A 25 -5.09 -2.11 0.78
C ILE A 25 -4.83 -2.82 -0.56
N ALA A 26 -5.07 -2.17 -1.70
CA ALA A 26 -4.78 -2.74 -3.00
C ALA A 26 -3.29 -3.09 -3.16
N ILE A 27 -2.38 -2.24 -2.67
CA ILE A 27 -0.93 -2.54 -2.66
C ILE A 27 -0.64 -3.81 -1.85
N SER A 28 -1.22 -3.98 -0.66
CA SER A 28 -0.97 -5.17 0.17
C SER A 28 -1.57 -6.45 -0.41
N LEU A 29 -2.65 -6.36 -1.19
CA LEU A 29 -3.19 -7.48 -1.95
C LEU A 29 -2.30 -7.86 -3.14
N LEU A 30 -1.71 -6.86 -3.81
CA LEU A 30 -0.83 -7.07 -4.96
C LEU A 30 0.54 -7.64 -4.57
N VAL A 31 1.15 -7.11 -3.52
CA VAL A 31 2.52 -7.48 -3.09
C VAL A 31 2.52 -8.69 -2.15
N GLY A 32 1.41 -8.93 -1.46
CA GLY A 32 1.28 -9.97 -0.44
C GLY A 32 1.15 -9.39 0.97
N ASN A 33 0.44 -10.15 1.82
CA ASN A 33 0.16 -9.81 3.21
C ASN A 33 -0.04 -11.08 4.05
N ASP A 34 -0.28 -10.95 5.35
CA ASP A 34 -0.39 -12.11 6.26
C ASP A 34 -1.56 -13.07 5.95
N HIS A 35 -2.57 -12.62 5.19
CA HIS A 35 -3.67 -13.46 4.72
C HIS A 35 -3.40 -14.11 3.35
N ASP A 36 -2.56 -13.49 2.52
CA ASP A 36 -2.09 -14.01 1.24
C ASP A 36 -0.62 -13.63 1.04
N LEU A 37 0.27 -14.52 1.48
CA LEU A 37 1.72 -14.28 1.44
C LEU A 37 2.27 -14.18 0.01
N SER A 38 1.56 -14.74 -0.98
CA SER A 38 1.99 -14.79 -2.36
C SER A 38 1.70 -13.49 -3.12
N GLY A 39 0.59 -12.82 -2.80
CA GLY A 39 0.08 -11.71 -3.61
C GLY A 39 -0.02 -12.12 -5.08
N VAL A 40 0.27 -11.18 -5.98
CA VAL A 40 0.32 -11.45 -7.42
C VAL A 40 1.76 -11.74 -7.87
N GLN A 41 1.98 -12.93 -8.40
CA GLN A 41 3.29 -13.35 -8.89
C GLN A 41 3.85 -12.35 -9.92
N GLY A 42 5.07 -11.87 -9.66
CA GLY A 42 5.75 -10.91 -10.54
C GLY A 42 5.44 -9.43 -10.24
N ILE A 43 4.59 -9.14 -9.25
CA ILE A 43 4.29 -7.78 -8.80
C ILE A 43 5.03 -7.49 -7.48
N GLY A 44 6.05 -6.64 -7.56
CA GLY A 44 6.68 -6.03 -6.38
C GLY A 44 6.10 -4.66 -6.05
N LEU A 45 6.59 -4.06 -4.96
CA LEU A 45 6.09 -2.77 -4.44
C LEU A 45 6.03 -1.66 -5.50
N ASP A 46 7.10 -1.47 -6.28
CA ASP A 46 7.15 -0.42 -7.31
C ASP A 46 6.09 -0.60 -8.40
N SER A 47 5.84 -1.86 -8.79
CA SER A 47 4.84 -2.17 -9.81
C SER A 47 3.42 -2.02 -9.26
N ALA A 48 3.19 -2.47 -8.02
CA ALA A 48 1.92 -2.28 -7.33
C ALA A 48 1.59 -0.79 -7.14
N LEU A 49 2.58 0.02 -6.75
CA LEU A 49 2.41 1.45 -6.55
C LEU A 49 1.97 2.15 -7.85
N ARG A 50 2.67 1.89 -8.96
CA ARG A 50 2.31 2.45 -10.28
C ARG A 50 0.92 2.02 -10.73
N PHE A 51 0.57 0.76 -10.49
CA PHE A 51 -0.75 0.23 -10.85
C PHE A 51 -1.85 0.94 -10.07
N VAL A 52 -1.71 1.01 -8.75
CA VAL A 52 -2.69 1.60 -7.84
C VAL A 52 -2.87 3.10 -8.08
N GLN A 53 -1.80 3.83 -8.41
CA GLN A 53 -1.86 5.24 -8.77
C GLN A 53 -2.65 5.53 -10.07
N ALA A 54 -2.90 4.51 -10.91
CA ALA A 54 -3.69 4.66 -12.12
C ALA A 54 -5.21 4.66 -11.86
N PHE A 55 -5.65 4.36 -10.63
CA PHE A 55 -7.05 4.29 -10.25
C PHE A 55 -7.40 5.35 -9.20
N SER A 56 -8.68 5.73 -9.14
CA SER A 56 -9.20 6.53 -8.04
C SER A 56 -9.39 5.65 -6.80
N GLU A 57 -9.58 6.28 -5.63
CA GLU A 57 -9.88 5.53 -4.40
C GLU A 57 -11.12 4.66 -4.57
N ASP A 58 -12.14 5.15 -5.27
CA ASP A 58 -13.39 4.44 -5.42
C ASP A 58 -13.30 3.28 -6.40
N ASP A 59 -12.39 3.32 -7.38
CA ASP A 59 -12.30 2.31 -8.44
C ASP A 59 -11.30 1.19 -8.16
N VAL A 60 -10.30 1.43 -7.30
CA VAL A 60 -9.12 0.54 -7.16
C VAL A 60 -9.44 -0.88 -6.64
N LEU A 61 -10.62 -1.10 -6.05
CA LEU A 61 -11.07 -2.40 -5.52
C LEU A 61 -12.47 -2.82 -6.03
N ASN A 62 -13.00 -2.17 -7.08
CA ASN A 62 -14.32 -2.48 -7.63
C ASN A 62 -14.34 -3.65 -8.62
#